data_AF-A0AAE6F3K6-F1
#
_entry.id   AF-A0AAE6F3K6-F1
#
_cell.length_a   1.000
_cell.length_b   1.000
_cell.length_c   1.000
_cell.angle_alpha   90.00
_cell.angle_beta   90.00
_cell.angle_gamma   90.00
#
_symmetry.space_group_name_H-M   'P 1'
#
loop_
_entity.id
_entity.type
_entity.pdbx_description
1 polymer ?
#
loop_
_entity_poly.entity_id
_entity_poly.type
_entity_poly.pdbx_seq_one_letter_code
_entity_poly.pdbx_strand_id
1 'polypeptide(L)'
;MEKKSSPIRQLGKLIVMTSTTLLDTFFSDNADKKNQTEKINEIRQILQKAASDKHLVVLQVKTEKVGSFETATGWIVGKTVAKEQVVLKLQSDRQQIRMIPLASVLKVSTLKVKATRPEK
;
A
#
# COMPACT_ATOMS: atom_id res chain seq x y z
N MET A 1 -58.34 -39.83 27.39
CA MET A 1 -57.39 -40.19 26.30
C MET A 1 -56.50 -38.98 26.07
N GLU A 2 -55.25 -39.05 26.53
CA GLU A 2 -54.24 -37.98 26.47
C GLU A 2 -53.52 -38.01 25.11
N LYS A 3 -53.55 -36.93 24.32
CA LYS A 3 -52.75 -36.80 23.08
C LYS A 3 -51.51 -35.96 23.37
N LYS A 4 -50.34 -36.62 23.53
CA LYS A 4 -49.04 -35.96 23.64
C LYS A 4 -48.63 -35.42 22.26
N SER A 5 -48.52 -34.10 22.12
CA SER A 5 -47.92 -33.46 20.95
C SER A 5 -46.39 -33.51 21.05
N SER A 6 -45.75 -33.94 19.96
CA SER A 6 -44.30 -34.15 19.86
C SER A 6 -43.53 -32.82 19.68
N PRO A 7 -42.43 -32.56 20.43
CA PRO A 7 -41.66 -31.31 20.38
C PRO A 7 -40.49 -31.33 19.37
N ILE A 8 -40.60 -32.03 18.23
CA ILE A 8 -39.45 -32.29 17.33
C ILE A 8 -39.30 -31.27 16.18
N ARG A 9 -40.19 -30.28 16.04
CA ARG A 9 -40.17 -29.35 14.89
C ARG A 9 -39.25 -28.14 15.00
N GLN A 10 -38.49 -27.95 16.10
CA GLN A 10 -37.70 -26.72 16.32
C GLN A 10 -36.18 -26.84 16.10
N LEU A 11 -35.65 -28.05 15.86
CA LEU A 11 -34.20 -28.24 15.65
C LEU A 11 -33.73 -28.01 14.20
N GLY A 12 -34.65 -27.82 13.24
CA GLY A 12 -34.33 -27.69 11.82
C GLY A 12 -33.97 -26.28 11.33
N LYS A 13 -33.84 -25.28 12.21
CA LYS A 13 -33.67 -23.87 11.81
C LYS A 13 -32.31 -23.25 12.14
N LEU A 14 -31.32 -24.01 12.60
CA LEU A 14 -30.10 -23.43 13.19
C LEU A 14 -28.81 -23.46 12.34
N ILE A 15 -28.88 -23.63 11.01
CA ILE A 15 -27.66 -23.57 10.17
C ILE A 15 -27.97 -22.95 8.79
N VAL A 16 -28.27 -21.64 8.71
CA VAL A 16 -28.40 -20.99 7.37
C VAL A 16 -27.80 -19.58 7.27
N MET A 17 -27.52 -18.84 8.34
CA MET A 17 -27.20 -17.40 8.21
C MET A 17 -25.73 -16.99 8.36
N THR A 18 -24.78 -17.91 8.54
CA THR A 18 -23.35 -17.57 8.71
C THR A 18 -22.49 -17.77 7.46
N SER A 19 -22.95 -18.53 6.46
CA SER A 19 -22.14 -18.83 5.26
C SER A 19 -21.98 -17.62 4.34
N THR A 20 -22.96 -16.74 4.22
CA THR A 20 -22.85 -15.55 3.36
C THR A 20 -21.83 -14.56 3.91
N THR A 21 -21.88 -14.28 5.22
CA THR A 21 -20.96 -13.31 5.84
C THR A 21 -19.50 -13.77 5.81
N LEU A 22 -19.23 -15.08 5.98
CA LEU A 22 -17.89 -15.63 5.86
C LEU A 22 -17.39 -15.59 4.41
N LEU A 23 -18.22 -15.97 3.43
CA LEU A 23 -17.84 -15.88 2.02
C LEU A 23 -17.58 -14.43 1.60
N ASP A 24 -18.43 -13.49 1.99
CA ASP A 24 -18.27 -12.07 1.68
C ASP A 24 -16.98 -11.49 2.30
N THR A 25 -16.61 -11.90 3.52
CA THR A 25 -15.32 -11.50 4.12
C THR A 25 -14.12 -12.14 3.42
N PHE A 26 -14.20 -13.42 3.00
CA PHE A 26 -13.14 -14.07 2.23
C PHE A 26 -12.97 -13.46 0.81
N PHE A 27 -14.06 -13.10 0.14
CA PHE A 27 -14.00 -12.45 -1.17
C PHE A 27 -13.51 -11.00 -1.07
N SER A 28 -13.94 -10.25 -0.04
CA SER A 28 -13.48 -8.88 0.20
C SER A 28 -11.98 -8.82 0.52
N ASP A 29 -11.49 -9.70 1.40
CA ASP A 29 -10.06 -9.75 1.77
C ASP A 29 -9.15 -10.08 0.56
N ASN A 30 -9.61 -10.93 -0.37
CA ASN A 30 -8.88 -11.21 -1.60
C ASN A 30 -8.88 -10.04 -2.59
N ALA A 31 -10.01 -9.35 -2.74
CA ALA A 31 -10.11 -8.17 -3.59
C ALA A 31 -9.22 -7.02 -3.06
N ASP A 32 -9.19 -6.82 -1.75
CA ASP A 32 -8.37 -5.80 -1.10
C ASP A 32 -6.88 -6.09 -1.25
N LYS A 33 -6.45 -7.35 -1.06
CA LYS A 33 -5.05 -7.77 -1.28
C LYS A 33 -4.60 -7.59 -2.73
N LYS A 34 -5.48 -7.91 -3.68
CA LYS A 34 -5.18 -7.75 -5.11
C LYS A 34 -5.01 -6.26 -5.47
N ASN A 35 -5.94 -5.41 -5.03
CA ASN A 35 -5.85 -3.95 -5.21
C ASN A 35 -4.58 -3.38 -4.56
N GLN A 36 -4.20 -3.84 -3.37
CA GLN A 36 -2.99 -3.38 -2.70
C GLN A 36 -1.72 -3.77 -3.46
N THR A 37 -1.68 -4.99 -4.00
CA THR A 37 -0.54 -5.48 -4.79
C THR A 37 -0.39 -4.71 -6.09
N GLU A 38 -1.51 -4.40 -6.76
CA GLU A 38 -1.53 -3.58 -7.98
C GLU A 38 -1.01 -2.17 -7.71
N LYS A 39 -1.49 -1.51 -6.64
CA LYS A 39 -0.98 -0.18 -6.22
C LYS A 39 0.52 -0.19 -5.94
N ILE A 40 1.03 -1.20 -5.24
CA ILE A 40 2.47 -1.33 -4.97
C ILE A 40 3.26 -1.51 -6.29
N ASN A 41 2.71 -2.26 -7.25
CA ASN A 41 3.32 -2.44 -8.55
C ASN A 41 3.38 -1.14 -9.36
N GLU A 42 2.31 -0.35 -9.35
CA GLU A 42 2.26 0.97 -9.99
C GLU A 42 3.30 1.93 -9.39
N ILE A 43 3.31 2.04 -8.05
CA ILE A 43 4.30 2.82 -7.30
C ILE A 43 5.72 2.40 -7.70
N ARG A 44 5.98 1.10 -7.74
CA ARG A 44 7.29 0.55 -8.12
C ARG A 44 7.67 0.93 -9.56
N GLN A 45 6.75 0.86 -10.51
CA GLN A 45 7.02 1.25 -11.90
C GLN A 45 7.36 2.74 -12.02
N ILE A 46 6.63 3.61 -11.33
CA ILE A 46 6.90 5.06 -11.30
C ILE A 46 8.28 5.33 -10.72
N LEU A 47 8.61 4.68 -9.60
CA LEU A 47 9.91 4.83 -8.94
C LEU A 47 11.05 4.26 -9.80
N GLN A 48 10.83 3.14 -10.48
CA GLN A 48 11.81 2.55 -11.40
C GLN A 48 12.14 3.49 -12.56
N LYS A 49 11.12 4.16 -13.11
CA LYS A 49 11.30 5.20 -14.12
C LYS A 49 12.05 6.41 -13.56
N ALA A 50 11.66 6.87 -12.37
CA ALA A 50 12.33 7.99 -11.70
C ALA A 50 13.80 7.71 -11.37
N ALA A 51 14.14 6.47 -10.99
CA ALA A 51 15.50 6.03 -10.75
C ALA A 51 16.33 6.04 -12.03
N SER A 52 15.76 5.54 -13.13
CA SER A 52 16.40 5.51 -14.45
C SER A 52 16.69 6.92 -14.97
N ASP A 53 15.72 7.82 -14.82
CA ASP A 53 15.81 9.21 -15.28
C ASP A 53 16.53 10.13 -14.27
N LYS A 54 16.97 9.59 -13.12
CA LYS A 54 17.56 10.35 -11.99
C LYS A 54 16.71 11.56 -11.54
N HIS A 55 15.40 11.42 -11.62
CA HIS A 55 14.47 12.45 -11.17
C HIS A 55 14.47 12.56 -9.64
N LEU A 56 14.14 13.76 -9.15
CA LEU A 56 13.87 13.97 -7.75
C LEU A 56 12.48 13.39 -7.44
N VAL A 57 12.37 12.64 -6.35
CA VAL A 57 11.14 11.97 -5.94
C VAL A 57 10.67 12.57 -4.62
N VAL A 58 9.37 12.81 -4.52
CA VAL A 58 8.66 13.20 -3.31
C VAL A 58 7.72 12.06 -2.93
N LEU A 59 7.93 11.46 -1.76
CA LEU A 59 7.13 10.38 -1.22
C LEU A 59 6.33 10.88 -0.03
N GLN A 60 5.03 10.64 -0.04
CA GLN A 60 4.21 10.72 1.17
C GLN A 60 4.20 9.34 1.82
N VAL A 61 4.74 9.25 3.03
CA VAL A 61 4.93 8.02 3.78
C VAL A 61 4.00 8.02 4.99
N LYS A 62 3.28 6.92 5.19
CA LYS A 62 2.44 6.71 6.35
C LYS A 62 3.29 6.67 7.61
N THR A 63 2.89 7.44 8.63
CA THR A 63 3.49 7.40 9.97
C THR A 63 2.64 6.55 10.91
N GLU A 64 3.19 6.21 12.07
CA GLU A 64 2.45 5.52 13.14
C GLU A 64 1.28 6.34 13.69
N LYS A 65 1.41 7.66 13.68
CA LYS A 65 0.33 8.57 14.09
C LYS A 65 -0.79 8.58 13.04
N VAL A 66 -2.00 8.31 13.52
CA VAL A 66 -3.21 8.28 12.70
C VAL A 66 -3.50 9.68 12.14
N GLY A 67 -3.69 9.75 10.81
CA GLY A 67 -4.01 11.00 10.13
C GLY A 67 -2.80 11.88 9.78
N SER A 68 -1.59 11.53 10.22
CA SER A 68 -0.36 12.22 9.78
C SER A 68 0.40 11.39 8.75
N PHE A 69 1.11 12.11 7.90
CA PHE A 69 2.04 11.56 6.93
C PHE A 69 3.34 12.33 7.02
N GLU A 70 4.42 11.63 6.68
CA GLU A 70 5.72 12.23 6.52
C GLU A 70 6.01 12.42 5.04
N THR A 71 6.70 13.51 4.69
CA THR A 71 7.14 13.73 3.32
C THR A 71 8.65 13.49 3.24
N ALA A 72 9.04 12.47 2.47
CA ALA A 72 10.45 12.18 2.19
C ALA A 72 10.78 12.61 0.75
N THR A 73 11.73 13.52 0.61
CA THR A 73 12.17 14.02 -0.69
C THR A 73 13.62 13.64 -0.93
N GLY A 74 13.90 13.08 -2.10
CA GLY A 74 15.24 12.63 -2.43
C GLY A 74 15.37 11.96 -3.78
N TRP A 75 16.58 11.50 -4.08
CA TRP A 75 16.88 10.71 -5.27
C TRP A 75 16.96 9.24 -4.91
N ILE A 76 16.48 8.37 -5.81
CA ILE A 76 16.58 6.93 -5.59
C ILE A 76 18.04 6.50 -5.68
N VAL A 77 18.49 5.73 -4.68
CA VAL A 77 19.83 5.15 -4.66
C VAL A 77 19.86 3.92 -5.55
N GLY A 78 20.76 3.93 -6.54
CA GLY A 78 20.89 2.85 -7.52
C GLY A 78 19.98 3.03 -8.74
N LYS A 79 20.07 2.08 -9.68
CA LYS A 79 19.29 2.08 -10.93
C LYS A 79 17.97 1.32 -10.81
N THR A 80 17.75 0.59 -9.73
CA THR A 80 16.61 -0.32 -9.54
C THR A 80 15.99 -0.18 -8.17
N VAL A 81 14.66 -0.21 -8.12
CA VAL A 81 13.89 -0.22 -6.88
C VAL A 81 13.75 -1.68 -6.43
N ALA A 82 14.05 -1.97 -5.16
CA ALA A 82 13.92 -3.30 -4.61
C ALA A 82 12.42 -3.71 -4.52
N LYS A 83 12.16 -5.01 -4.37
CA LYS A 83 10.79 -5.57 -4.48
C LYS A 83 9.79 -4.92 -3.53
N GLU A 84 10.22 -4.59 -2.31
CA GLU A 84 9.33 -4.14 -1.23
C GLU A 84 9.73 -2.78 -0.64
N GLN A 85 10.85 -2.21 -1.08
CA GLN A 85 11.41 -0.99 -0.50
C GLN A 85 12.12 -0.13 -1.53
N VAL A 86 12.07 1.17 -1.30
CA VAL A 86 12.84 2.16 -2.03
C VAL A 86 13.87 2.78 -1.11
N VAL A 87 15.07 2.99 -1.62
CA VAL A 87 16.15 3.65 -0.89
C VAL A 87 16.32 5.04 -1.47
N LEU A 88 16.16 6.07 -0.65
CA LEU A 88 16.32 7.47 -1.03
C LEU A 88 17.60 8.05 -0.42
N LYS A 89 18.32 8.82 -1.23
CA LYS A 89 19.30 9.80 -0.80
C LYS A 89 18.56 11.12 -0.58
N LEU A 90 18.48 11.58 0.66
CA LEU A 90 17.64 12.72 1.00
C LEU A 90 18.13 14.01 0.31
N GLN A 91 17.19 14.89 -0.01
CA GLN A 91 17.52 16.19 -0.58
C GLN A 91 18.16 17.12 0.46
N SER A 92 17.66 17.07 1.70
CA SER A 92 18.13 17.89 2.82
C SER A 92 19.55 17.55 3.23
N ASP A 93 19.87 16.26 3.29
CA ASP A 93 21.20 15.75 3.58
C ASP A 93 21.57 14.65 2.59
N ARG A 94 22.52 14.96 1.71
CA ARG A 94 23.00 14.03 0.69
C ARG A 94 23.85 12.90 1.29
N GLN A 95 24.34 12.96 2.51
CA GLN A 95 25.01 11.83 3.14
C GLN A 95 24.02 10.86 3.80
N GLN A 96 22.80 11.33 4.07
CA GLN A 96 21.76 10.53 4.67
C GLN A 96 21.02 9.68 3.62
N ILE A 97 21.03 8.37 3.86
CA ILE A 97 20.28 7.38 3.09
C ILE A 97 19.12 6.90 3.94
N ARG A 98 17.93 6.83 3.34
CA ARG A 98 16.72 6.38 4.00
C ARG A 98 16.04 5.26 3.21
N MET A 99 15.72 4.18 3.90
CA MET A 99 14.96 3.07 3.36
C MET A 99 13.48 3.25 3.71
N ILE A 100 12.60 3.11 2.71
CA ILE A 100 11.16 3.32 2.86
C ILE A 100 10.44 2.10 2.26
N PRO A 101 9.63 1.38 3.04
CA PRO A 101 8.79 0.30 2.52
C PRO A 101 7.78 0.84 1.51
N LEU A 102 7.62 0.18 0.37
CA LEU A 102 6.64 0.59 -0.65
C LEU A 102 5.20 0.52 -0.13
N ALA A 103 4.93 -0.39 0.80
CA ALA A 103 3.63 -0.53 1.45
C ALA A 103 3.24 0.66 2.33
N SER A 104 4.21 1.46 2.81
CA SER A 104 3.93 2.67 3.58
C SER A 104 3.83 3.92 2.70
N VAL A 105 4.10 3.82 1.40
CA VAL A 105 3.99 4.95 0.47
C VAL A 105 2.52 5.17 0.11
N LEU A 106 2.00 6.33 0.49
CA LEU A 106 0.63 6.75 0.18
C LEU A 106 0.54 7.41 -1.20
N LYS A 107 1.58 8.15 -1.58
CA LYS A 107 1.64 8.88 -2.86
C LYS A 107 3.07 9.09 -3.31
N VAL A 108 3.28 9.00 -4.62
CA VAL A 108 4.54 9.31 -5.28
C VAL A 108 4.36 10.53 -6.18
N SER A 109 5.32 11.44 -6.16
CA SER A 109 5.44 12.52 -7.15
C SER A 109 6.88 12.60 -7.64
N THR A 110 7.05 12.79 -8.94
CA THR A 110 8.37 12.90 -9.57
C THR A 110 8.56 14.31 -10.10
N LEU A 111 9.63 14.97 -9.67
CA LEU A 111 10.02 16.28 -10.13
C LEU A 111 11.12 16.13 -11.18
N LYS A 112 10.79 16.50 -12.41
CA LYS A 112 11.78 16.61 -13.49
C LYS A 112 12.67 17.79 -13.16
N VAL A 113 13.92 17.50 -12.79
CA VAL A 113 14.92 18.55 -12.66
C VAL A 113 15.30 18.94 -14.09
N LYS A 114 14.76 20.06 -14.61
CA LYS A 114 15.38 20.72 -15.76
C LYS A 114 16.82 21.03 -15.33
N ALA A 115 17.79 20.72 -16.18
CA ALA A 115 19.16 21.18 -15.99
C ALA A 115 19.16 22.72 -16.07
N THR A 116 18.83 23.39 -14.97
CA THR A 116 19.03 24.83 -14.85
C THR A 116 20.54 25.01 -14.75
N ARG A 117 21.13 25.52 -15.83
CA ARG A 117 22.48 26.10 -15.84
C ARG A 117 22.60 26.99 -14.60
N PRO A 118 23.70 26.93 -13.84
CA PRO A 118 24.02 28.04 -12.96
C PRO A 118 24.23 29.26 -13.87
N GLU A 119 23.35 30.25 -13.77
CA GLU A 119 23.64 31.58 -14.32
C GLU A 119 24.84 32.13 -13.55
N LYS A 120 25.74 32.74 -14.33
CA LYS A 120 27.03 33.29 -13.91
C LYS A 120 26.87 34.49 -12.98
#